data_AF-A0A0F8X7G0-F1
#
_entry.id   AF-A0A0F8X7G0-F1
#
_cell.length_a   1.000
_cell.length_b   1.000
_cell.length_c   1.000
_cell.angle_alpha   90.00
_cell.angle_beta   90.00
_cell.angle_gamma   90.00
#
_symmetry.space_group_name_H-M   'P 1'
#
loop_
_entity.id
_entity.type
_entity.pdbx_description
1 polymer ?
#
loop_
_entity_poly.entity_id
_entity_poly.type
_entity_poly.pdbx_seq_one_letter_code
_entity_poly.pdbx_strand_id
1 'polypeptide(L)'
;TRFIGTKKGFDPTTTENIHKDGNRNHTTKIYSDEIGVVLKESKGSAAEYTFTGDELYVRATVTSSKLKHDPHFIGELEMAWTQPVLYRNTFENK
;
A
#
# COMPACT_ATOMS: atom_id res chain seq x y z
N THR A 1 3.57 3.53 12.38
CA THR A 1 3.58 2.44 11.37
C THR A 1 2.21 2.28 10.76
N ARG A 2 2.14 2.22 9.43
CA ARG A 2 0.92 1.92 8.67
C ARG A 2 1.08 0.56 8.01
N PHE A 3 0.09 -0.30 8.17
CA PHE A 3 -0.03 -1.55 7.45
C PHE A 3 -0.91 -1.31 6.23
N ILE A 4 -0.34 -1.52 5.06
CA ILE A 4 -0.93 -1.21 3.76
C ILE A 4 -1.14 -2.51 2.99
N GLY A 5 -2.30 -2.68 2.37
CA GLY A 5 -2.61 -3.89 1.63
C GLY A 5 -3.85 -3.73 0.74
N THR A 6 -4.21 -4.82 0.07
CA THR A 6 -5.43 -4.92 -0.74
C THR A 6 -6.20 -6.15 -0.29
N LYS A 7 -7.51 -6.05 -0.13
CA LYS A 7 -8.35 -7.19 0.24
C LYS A 7 -8.82 -7.96 -1.00
N LYS A 8 -9.16 -9.23 -0.82
CA LYS A 8 -9.91 -10.04 -1.78
C LYS A 8 -11.25 -9.36 -2.07
N GLY A 9 -11.71 -9.50 -3.30
CA GLY A 9 -12.98 -8.90 -3.74
C GLY A 9 -12.92 -7.40 -4.06
N PHE A 10 -11.71 -6.79 -4.08
CA PHE A 10 -11.54 -5.43 -4.60
C PHE A 10 -11.97 -5.35 -6.08
N ASP A 11 -12.39 -4.16 -6.52
CA ASP A 11 -12.72 -3.90 -7.92
C ASP A 11 -11.45 -3.90 -8.79
N PRO A 12 -11.25 -4.89 -9.69
CA PRO A 12 -10.08 -4.96 -10.55
C PRO A 12 -10.28 -4.17 -11.85
N THR A 13 -11.41 -3.49 -12.04
CA THR A 13 -11.67 -2.73 -13.27
C THR A 13 -10.69 -1.57 -13.41
N THR A 14 -10.38 -1.22 -14.66
CA THR A 14 -9.46 -0.14 -14.98
C THR A 14 -10.06 0.76 -16.03
N THR A 15 -9.87 2.07 -15.90
CA THR A 15 -10.23 3.04 -16.94
C THR A 15 -8.97 3.67 -17.54
N GLU A 16 -9.05 4.11 -18.78
CA GLU A 16 -7.94 4.78 -19.46
C GLU A 16 -7.74 6.18 -18.87
N ASN A 17 -6.50 6.53 -18.56
CA ASN A 17 -6.14 7.85 -18.08
C ASN A 17 -5.61 8.70 -19.24
N ILE A 18 -6.51 9.34 -19.97
CA ILE A 18 -6.19 10.16 -21.15
C ILE A 18 -6.25 11.64 -20.75
N HIS A 19 -5.30 12.43 -21.23
CA HIS A 19 -5.37 13.88 -21.13
C HIS A 19 -6.60 14.41 -21.87
N LYS A 20 -7.10 15.59 -21.48
CA LYS A 20 -8.23 16.23 -22.16
C LYS A 20 -7.97 16.52 -23.65
N ASP A 21 -6.71 16.56 -24.06
CA ASP A 21 -6.26 16.77 -25.45
C ASP A 21 -6.13 15.46 -26.26
N GLY A 22 -6.43 14.29 -25.66
CA GLY A 22 -6.36 12.98 -26.31
C GLY A 22 -5.00 12.28 -26.22
N ASN A 23 -3.97 12.91 -25.65
CA ASN A 23 -2.67 12.27 -25.44
C ASN A 23 -2.69 11.34 -24.23
N ARG A 24 -1.91 10.25 -24.27
CA ARG A 24 -1.78 9.32 -23.15
C ARG A 24 -0.98 9.97 -22.01
N ASN A 25 -1.51 9.92 -20.78
CA ASN A 25 -0.72 10.25 -19.59
C ASN A 25 0.40 9.20 -19.40
N HIS A 26 1.47 9.59 -18.71
CA HIS A 26 2.52 8.64 -18.28
C HIS A 26 1.91 7.53 -17.40
N THR A 27 0.97 7.88 -16.52
CA THR A 27 0.11 6.91 -15.86
C THR A 27 -1.04 6.57 -16.79
N THR A 28 -1.03 5.41 -17.44
CA THR A 28 -1.98 5.07 -18.52
C THR A 28 -3.34 4.57 -18.03
N LYS A 29 -3.41 4.07 -16.79
CA LYS A 29 -4.62 3.47 -16.22
C LYS A 29 -4.97 4.10 -14.87
N ILE A 30 -6.26 4.22 -14.63
CA ILE A 30 -6.84 4.49 -13.31
C ILE A 30 -7.31 3.15 -12.75
N TYR A 31 -7.00 2.90 -11.49
CA TYR A 31 -7.39 1.70 -10.75
C TYR A 31 -8.26 2.09 -9.56
N SER A 32 -8.98 1.12 -8.98
CA SER A 32 -9.76 1.34 -7.75
C SER A 32 -8.87 1.83 -6.60
N ASP A 33 -9.40 2.77 -5.81
CA ASP A 33 -8.78 3.27 -4.57
C ASP A 33 -8.71 2.20 -3.47
N GLU A 34 -9.31 1.03 -3.69
CA GLU A 34 -9.21 -0.14 -2.81
C GLU A 34 -7.83 -0.81 -2.85
N ILE A 35 -7.02 -0.53 -3.87
CA ILE A 35 -5.67 -1.07 -4.00
C ILE A 35 -4.70 -0.28 -3.10
N GLY A 36 -4.03 -0.98 -2.20
CA GLY A 36 -3.01 -0.38 -1.34
C GLY A 36 -3.58 0.55 -0.28
N VAL A 37 -4.76 0.24 0.26
CA VAL A 37 -5.38 0.95 1.37
C VAL A 37 -4.64 0.74 2.69
N VAL A 38 -4.80 1.68 3.62
CA VAL A 38 -4.34 1.52 5.01
C VAL A 38 -5.30 0.58 5.74
N LEU A 39 -4.82 -0.60 6.11
CA LEU A 39 -5.58 -1.62 6.84
C LEU A 39 -5.51 -1.43 8.36
N LYS A 40 -4.39 -0.89 8.86
CA LYS A 40 -4.18 -0.57 10.28
C LYS A 40 -3.12 0.49 10.44
N GLU A 41 -3.26 1.34 11.45
CA GLU A 41 -2.23 2.30 11.87
C GLU A 41 -1.89 2.10 13.35
N SER A 42 -0.60 2.20 13.69
CA SER A 42 -0.08 2.12 15.05
C SER A 42 0.93 3.23 15.31
N LYS A 43 0.92 3.78 16.54
CA LYS A 43 1.89 4.75 17.04
C LYS A 43 2.81 4.09 18.06
N GLY A 44 4.05 4.56 18.16
CA GLY A 44 5.06 4.04 19.07
C GLY A 44 6.13 3.18 18.38
N SER A 45 6.99 2.56 19.18
CA SER A 45 8.15 1.79 18.73
C SER A 45 7.84 0.33 18.37
N ALA A 46 6.65 -0.16 18.71
CA ALA A 46 6.19 -1.50 18.39
C ALA A 46 4.88 -1.45 17.60
N ALA A 47 4.74 -2.34 16.62
CA ALA A 47 3.53 -2.47 15.83
C ALA A 47 3.37 -3.92 15.36
N GLU A 48 2.14 -4.43 15.44
CA GLU A 48 1.79 -5.78 15.01
C GLU A 48 0.57 -5.73 14.09
N TYR A 49 0.55 -6.64 13.13
CA TYR A 49 -0.59 -6.90 12.28
C TYR A 49 -0.84 -8.39 12.19
N THR A 50 -2.07 -8.80 12.53
CA THR A 50 -2.55 -10.17 12.39
C THR A 50 -3.43 -10.22 11.15
N PHE A 51 -3.11 -11.12 10.22
CA PHE A 51 -3.93 -11.32 9.03
C PHE A 51 -5.33 -11.80 9.42
N THR A 52 -6.34 -11.24 8.77
CA THR A 52 -7.73 -11.71 8.91
C THR A 52 -8.04 -12.83 7.92
N GLY A 53 -7.28 -12.87 6.82
CA GLY A 53 -7.39 -13.85 5.75
C GLY A 53 -8.11 -13.33 4.50
N ASP A 54 -8.63 -12.12 4.59
CA ASP A 54 -9.19 -11.38 3.46
C ASP A 54 -8.12 -10.60 2.70
N GLU A 55 -6.92 -10.43 3.24
CA GLU A 55 -5.87 -9.68 2.57
C GLU A 55 -5.22 -10.51 1.45
N LEU A 56 -4.98 -9.90 0.29
CA LEU A 56 -4.10 -10.47 -0.74
C LEU A 56 -2.63 -10.34 -0.29
N TYR A 57 -2.29 -9.18 0.26
CA TYR A 57 -0.97 -8.90 0.82
C TYR A 57 -1.07 -7.79 1.88
N VAL A 58 -0.06 -7.73 2.74
CA VAL A 58 0.18 -6.61 3.65
C VAL A 58 1.66 -6.25 3.65
N ARG A 59 1.98 -4.95 3.61
CA ARG A 59 3.31 -4.41 3.87
C ARG A 59 3.24 -3.38 5.00
N ALA A 60 4.32 -3.25 5.77
CA ALA A 60 4.43 -2.20 6.77
C ALA A 60 5.24 -1.02 6.19
N THR A 61 4.71 0.19 6.36
CA THR A 61 5.46 1.44 6.18
C THR A 61 5.66 2.07 7.55
N VAL A 62 6.92 2.25 7.93
CA VAL A 62 7.34 2.81 9.22
C VAL A 62 7.84 4.23 8.97
N THR A 63 7.22 5.22 9.59
CA THR A 63 7.61 6.63 9.50
C THR A 63 8.13 7.07 10.86
N SER A 64 9.34 7.59 10.88
CA SER A 64 9.98 8.20 12.05
C SER A 64 9.39 9.59 12.32
N SER A 65 9.55 10.09 13.55
CA SER A 65 9.32 11.51 13.85
C SER A 65 10.49 12.40 13.43
N LYS A 66 11.62 11.82 13.00
CA LYS A 66 12.81 12.54 12.57
C LYS A 66 12.73 12.95 11.11
N LEU A 67 13.12 14.19 10.82
CA LEU A 67 13.28 14.70 9.46
C LEU A 67 14.41 13.96 8.74
N LYS A 68 14.19 13.67 7.46
CA LYS A 68 15.20 13.07 6.59
C LYS A 68 16.32 14.10 6.33
N HIS A 69 17.58 13.64 6.41
CA HIS A 69 18.74 14.52 6.23
C HIS A 69 18.79 15.15 4.83
N ASP A 70 18.63 14.32 3.79
CA ASP A 70 18.58 14.73 2.38
C ASP A 70 17.21 14.37 1.80
N PRO A 71 16.17 15.18 2.05
CA PRO A 71 14.85 14.89 1.58
C PRO A 71 14.70 15.19 0.08
N HIS A 72 13.87 14.42 -0.60
CA HIS A 72 13.44 14.74 -1.97
C HIS A 72 12.49 15.95 -1.96
N PHE A 73 11.68 16.08 -0.90
CA PHE A 73 10.78 17.21 -0.69
C PHE A 73 10.90 17.78 0.71
N ILE A 74 10.78 19.11 0.83
CA ILE A 74 10.84 19.79 2.13
C ILE A 74 9.81 19.17 3.08
N GLY A 75 10.27 18.79 4.28
CA GLY A 75 9.44 18.21 5.34
C GLY A 75 9.30 16.69 5.32
N GLU A 76 10.00 15.97 4.44
CA GLU A 76 10.01 14.50 4.48
C GLU A 76 10.61 13.95 5.78
N LEU A 77 9.96 12.93 6.31
CA LEU A 77 10.41 12.17 7.47
C LEU A 77 11.19 10.93 7.04
N GLU A 78 12.09 10.46 7.89
CA GLU A 78 12.76 9.18 7.68
C GLU A 78 11.72 8.05 7.63
N MET A 79 11.82 7.20 6.62
CA MET A 79 10.84 6.14 6.35
C MET A 79 11.53 4.86 5.92
N ALA A 80 10.96 3.73 6.35
CA ALA A 80 11.31 2.40 5.86
C ALA A 80 10.04 1.62 5.48
N TRP A 81 10.19 0.61 4.62
CA TRP A 81 9.12 -0.30 4.27
C TRP A 81 9.59 -1.76 4.28
N THR A 82 8.69 -2.66 4.59
CA THR A 82 8.91 -4.10 4.41
C THR A 82 8.53 -4.51 2.99
N GLN A 83 9.06 -5.65 2.54
CA GLN A 83 8.48 -6.33 1.39
C GLN A 83 7.02 -6.73 1.71
N PRO A 84 6.14 -6.81 0.69
CA PRO A 84 4.80 -7.34 0.87
C PRO A 84 4.83 -8.79 1.35
N VAL A 85 4.04 -9.09 2.37
CA VAL A 85 3.80 -10.45 2.85
C VAL A 85 2.44 -10.89 2.33
N LEU A 86 2.41 -12.04 1.63
CA LEU A 86 1.19 -12.61 1.08
C LEU A 86 0.48 -13.43 2.16
N TYR A 87 -0.84 -13.33 2.21
CA TYR A 87 -1.62 -14.28 2.98
C TYR A 87 -1.74 -15.58 2.21
N ARG A 88 -1.08 -16.64 2.69
CA ARG A 88 -1.24 -17.98 2.13
C ARG A 88 -2.15 -18.78 3.06
N ASN A 89 -3.37 -19.07 2.60
CA ASN A 89 -4.24 -20.01 3.29
C ASN A 89 -3.74 -21.44 2.98
N THR A 90 -3.21 -22.14 3.97
CA THR A 90 -2.57 -23.46 3.77
C THR A 90 -3.59 -24.60 3.60
N PHE A 91 -4.89 -24.31 3.54
CA PHE A 91 -5.97 -25.30 3.49
C PHE A 91 -6.62 -25.50 2.10
N GLU A 92 -6.14 -24.84 1.04
CA GLU A 92 -6.56 -25.18 -0.33
C GLU A 92 -5.56 -26.15 -0.99
N ASN A 93 -6.03 -27.39 -1.18
CA ASN A 93 -5.50 -28.51 -1.95
C ASN A 93 -4.37 -29.36 -1.34
N LYS A 94 -4.79 -30.49 -0.74
CA LYS A 94 -4.24 -31.81 -1.06
C LYS A 94 -5.38 -32.67 -1.64
#